data_AF-A0A419RTQ0-F1
#
_entry.id   AF-A0A419RTQ0-F1
#
_cell.length_a   1.000
_cell.length_b   1.000
_cell.length_c   1.000
_cell.angle_alpha   90.00
_cell.angle_beta   90.00
_cell.angle_gamma   90.00
#
_symmetry.space_group_name_H-M   'P 1'
#
loop_
_entity.id
_entity.type
_entity.pdbx_description
1 polymer ?
#
loop_
_entity_poly.entity_id
_entity_poly.type
_entity_poly.pdbx_seq_one_letter_code
_entity_poly.pdbx_strand_id
1 'polypeptide(L)'
;MEDVASGVSFPISKSQASHLTDTYIIAHYDGEGASTLALMLACFLTTEPMIFEVGTPASRAFKSLAEERRFAPPAHAANPVNAAIDERLRHPEIPAIVEFGRMHWRDAINVGRHLQGPRFSATVYFCFLASENDQTLQIPNLASDAGLHKVLAFGGYKISRETRDGVIKIPIIPSDMQRLIYSEGLSLTDAANATSDKFSLGVFLDEFKQFGLDVNWELTG
;
A
#
# COMPACT_ATOMS: atom_id res chain seq x y z
N MET A 1 19.21 -17.20 4.31
CA MET A 1 18.35 -16.42 5.21
C MET A 1 17.18 -16.01 4.37
N GLU A 2 15.99 -16.47 4.73
CA GLU A 2 14.78 -16.28 3.92
C GLU A 2 14.37 -14.81 3.97
N ASP A 3 14.04 -14.27 2.80
CA ASP A 3 13.33 -13.00 2.68
C ASP A 3 12.06 -13.07 3.54
N VAL A 4 11.66 -11.97 4.19
CA VAL A 4 10.45 -11.94 5.03
C VAL A 4 9.22 -12.30 4.18
N ALA A 5 9.27 -12.01 2.87
CA ALA A 5 8.28 -12.39 1.87
C ALA A 5 8.58 -13.72 1.15
N SER A 6 9.51 -14.54 1.64
CA SER A 6 10.03 -15.71 0.91
C SER A 6 8.91 -16.62 0.36
N GLY A 7 8.94 -16.80 -0.96
CA GLY A 7 7.99 -17.64 -1.69
C GLY A 7 6.70 -16.96 -2.14
N VAL A 8 6.51 -15.66 -1.87
CA VAL A 8 5.40 -14.86 -2.41
C VAL A 8 5.95 -13.61 -3.09
N SER A 9 5.55 -13.38 -4.35
CA SER A 9 5.82 -12.14 -5.04
C SER A 9 4.61 -11.72 -5.85
N PHE A 10 4.35 -10.42 -5.89
CA PHE A 10 3.26 -9.89 -6.70
C PHE A 10 3.71 -9.76 -8.16
N PRO A 11 2.87 -10.17 -9.12
CA PRO A 11 3.18 -9.94 -10.53
C PRO A 11 3.20 -8.43 -10.79
N ILE A 12 4.28 -7.94 -11.38
CA ILE A 12 4.33 -6.56 -11.87
C ILE A 12 3.97 -6.59 -13.35
N SER A 13 2.86 -5.94 -13.69
CA SER A 13 2.50 -5.71 -15.08
C SER A 13 3.08 -4.39 -15.58
N LYS A 14 3.26 -4.30 -16.90
CA LYS A 14 3.70 -3.09 -17.57
C LYS A 14 2.80 -2.84 -18.76
N SER A 15 2.21 -1.64 -18.79
CA SER A 15 1.42 -1.21 -19.94
C SER A 15 2.27 -1.13 -21.20
N GLN A 16 1.82 -1.75 -22.29
CA GLN A 16 2.47 -1.63 -23.60
C GLN A 16 2.32 -0.23 -24.20
N ALA A 17 1.25 0.49 -23.85
CA ALA A 17 0.94 1.80 -24.43
C ALA A 17 1.74 2.94 -23.79
N SER A 18 1.99 2.87 -22.49
CA SER A 18 2.61 3.98 -21.72
C SER A 18 3.87 3.60 -20.97
N HIS A 19 4.26 2.31 -20.99
CA HIS A 19 5.30 1.74 -20.15
C HIS A 19 5.05 1.86 -18.65
N LEU A 20 3.88 2.36 -18.25
CA LEU A 20 3.51 2.52 -16.85
C LEU A 20 3.33 1.15 -16.21
N THR A 21 4.08 0.93 -15.14
CA THR A 21 3.97 -0.24 -14.27
C THR A 21 2.85 -0.07 -13.25
N ASP A 22 2.55 -1.17 -12.57
CA ASP A 22 1.48 -1.26 -11.57
C ASP A 22 1.50 -0.09 -10.56
N THR A 23 0.31 0.44 -10.28
CA THR A 23 0.11 1.49 -9.27
C THR A 23 -0.90 1.01 -8.22
N TYR A 24 -0.46 0.95 -6.97
CA TYR A 24 -1.27 0.61 -5.81
C TYR A 24 -1.74 1.91 -5.16
N ILE A 25 -3.03 2.20 -5.25
CA ILE A 25 -3.64 3.40 -4.69
C ILE A 25 -4.24 3.02 -3.35
N ILE A 26 -3.70 3.56 -2.26
CA ILE A 26 -4.20 3.34 -0.91
C ILE A 26 -5.10 4.50 -0.50
N ALA A 27 -6.37 4.24 -0.28
CA ALA A 27 -7.33 5.18 0.29
C ALA A 27 -7.70 4.73 1.71
N HIS A 28 -7.74 5.66 2.66
CA HIS A 28 -7.91 5.31 4.07
C HIS A 28 -8.57 6.42 4.89
N TYR A 29 -9.06 6.09 6.09
CA TYR A 29 -9.34 7.08 7.14
C TYR A 29 -8.10 7.37 7.98
N ASP A 30 -8.12 8.44 8.77
CA ASP A 30 -6.99 8.82 9.62
C ASP A 30 -6.68 7.73 10.65
N GLY A 31 -5.41 7.36 10.78
CA GLY A 31 -4.96 6.42 11.82
C GLY A 31 -5.24 4.94 11.53
N GLU A 32 -5.66 4.57 10.32
CA GLU A 32 -6.02 3.17 9.99
C GLU A 32 -4.82 2.29 9.61
N GLY A 33 -3.62 2.87 9.46
CA GLY A 33 -2.39 2.11 9.15
C GLY A 33 -2.01 2.06 7.67
N ALA A 34 -2.35 3.09 6.88
CA ALA A 34 -2.03 3.14 5.45
C ALA A 34 -0.54 2.94 5.16
N SER A 35 0.34 3.62 5.88
CA SER A 35 1.78 3.45 5.72
C SER A 35 2.28 2.06 6.14
N THR A 36 1.58 1.41 7.07
CA THR A 36 1.86 0.00 7.41
C THR A 36 1.49 -0.92 6.25
N LEU A 37 0.32 -0.72 5.63
CA LEU A 37 -0.08 -1.46 4.43
C LEU A 37 0.94 -1.26 3.31
N ALA A 38 1.31 -0.02 3.02
CA ALA A 38 2.29 0.30 1.99
C ALA A 38 3.64 -0.40 2.22
N LEU A 39 4.16 -0.35 3.46
CA LEU A 39 5.38 -1.08 3.83
C LEU A 39 5.26 -2.58 3.57
N MET A 40 4.14 -3.19 3.95
CA MET A 40 3.92 -4.62 3.75
C MET A 40 3.81 -5.00 2.28
N LEU A 41 3.04 -4.23 1.49
CA LEU A 41 2.92 -4.44 0.05
C LEU A 41 4.29 -4.30 -0.64
N ALA A 42 5.10 -3.33 -0.23
CA ALA A 42 6.44 -3.10 -0.81
C ALA A 42 7.35 -4.32 -0.69
N CYS A 43 7.25 -5.10 0.39
CA CYS A 43 8.05 -6.32 0.58
C CYS A 43 7.73 -7.46 -0.41
N PHE A 44 6.54 -7.48 -1.02
CA PHE A 44 6.17 -8.50 -2.01
C PHE A 44 6.42 -8.07 -3.46
N LEU A 45 6.86 -6.83 -3.68
CA LEU A 45 7.23 -6.35 -5.00
C LEU A 45 8.68 -6.76 -5.30
N THR A 46 8.94 -7.19 -6.54
CA THR A 46 10.30 -7.61 -6.96
C THR A 46 11.27 -6.44 -7.11
N THR A 47 10.81 -5.21 -6.93
CA THR A 47 11.60 -3.98 -7.02
C THR A 47 11.06 -2.99 -6.01
N GLU A 48 11.95 -2.24 -5.35
CA GLU A 48 11.58 -1.21 -4.40
C GLU A 48 10.67 -0.16 -5.09
N PRO A 49 9.41 -0.01 -4.63
CA PRO A 49 8.46 0.88 -5.26
C PRO A 49 8.77 2.34 -4.94
N MET A 50 8.20 3.24 -5.73
CA MET A 50 8.05 4.63 -5.31
C MET A 50 6.87 4.77 -4.36
N ILE A 51 7.05 5.48 -3.25
CA ILE A 51 6.01 5.81 -2.29
C ILE A 51 5.60 7.27 -2.44
N PHE A 52 4.31 7.51 -2.62
CA PHE A 52 3.73 8.84 -2.73
C PHE A 52 2.77 9.09 -1.56
N GLU A 53 2.92 10.22 -0.87
CA GLU A 53 2.11 10.57 0.32
C GLU A 53 1.27 11.82 0.03
N VAL A 54 0.03 11.64 -0.42
CA VAL A 54 -0.83 12.69 -0.96
C VAL A 54 -1.87 13.14 0.06
N GLY A 55 -1.76 14.39 0.51
CA GLY A 55 -2.70 14.96 1.49
C GLY A 55 -2.55 14.34 2.89
N THR A 56 -1.39 13.73 3.18
CA THR A 56 -1.00 13.21 4.48
C THR A 56 0.33 13.83 4.92
N PRO A 57 0.60 13.94 6.23
CA PRO A 57 1.94 14.23 6.71
C PRO A 57 2.91 13.10 6.33
N ALA A 58 4.15 13.47 6.02
CA ALA A 58 5.23 12.53 5.77
C ALA A 58 5.38 11.52 6.94
N SER A 59 5.13 10.26 6.66
CA SER A 59 5.16 9.14 7.59
C SER A 59 6.59 8.76 7.96
N ARG A 60 6.81 8.40 9.23
CA ARG A 60 8.11 7.90 9.69
C ARG A 60 8.39 6.48 9.24
N ALA A 61 7.35 5.76 8.80
CA ALA A 61 7.44 4.41 8.20
C ALA A 61 8.49 4.35 7.08
N PHE A 62 8.61 5.43 6.31
CA PHE A 62 9.42 5.50 5.10
C PHE A 62 10.77 6.19 5.30
N LYS A 63 11.27 6.24 6.54
CA LYS A 63 12.56 6.87 6.85
C LYS A 63 13.75 6.06 6.28
N SER A 64 13.59 4.75 6.11
CA SER A 64 14.60 3.86 5.52
C SER A 64 14.70 3.96 4.01
N LEU A 65 13.66 4.48 3.33
CA LEU A 65 13.66 4.56 1.87
C LEU A 65 14.66 5.61 1.39
N ALA A 66 15.27 5.32 0.24
CA ALA A 66 16.07 6.30 -0.47
C ALA A 66 15.20 7.53 -0.84
N GLU A 67 15.80 8.72 -0.82
CA GLU A 67 15.06 9.99 -1.01
C GLU A 67 14.34 10.02 -2.37
N GLU A 68 14.98 9.48 -3.40
CA GLU A 68 14.42 9.36 -4.76
C GLU A 68 13.26 8.37 -4.87
N ARG A 69 13.04 7.50 -3.88
CA ARG A 69 11.94 6.53 -3.83
C ARG A 69 10.72 7.08 -3.10
N ARG A 70 10.79 8.30 -2.58
CA ARG A 70 9.74 8.88 -1.76
C ARG A 70 9.35 10.26 -2.28
N PHE A 71 8.06 10.48 -2.48
CA PHE A 71 7.52 11.78 -2.85
C PHE A 71 6.36 12.17 -1.93
N ALA A 72 6.59 13.16 -1.08
CA ALA A 72 5.59 13.72 -0.19
C ALA A 72 5.40 15.20 -0.52
N PRO A 73 4.44 15.56 -1.40
CA PRO A 73 4.14 16.97 -1.62
C PRO A 73 3.69 17.61 -0.31
N PRO A 74 4.02 18.89 -0.04
CA PRO A 74 3.56 19.56 1.17
C PRO A 74 2.04 19.44 1.30
N ALA A 75 1.53 19.11 2.49
CA ALA A 75 0.09 18.90 2.72
C ALA A 75 -0.78 20.13 2.38
N HIS A 76 -0.19 21.32 2.34
CA HIS A 76 -0.83 22.58 1.96
C HIS A 76 -0.51 23.04 0.53
N ALA A 77 0.12 22.19 -0.29
CA ALA A 77 0.31 22.50 -1.70
C ALA A 77 -1.05 22.76 -2.35
N ALA A 78 -1.09 23.69 -3.32
CA ALA A 78 -2.35 24.05 -3.98
C ALA A 78 -2.96 22.87 -4.78
N ASN A 79 -2.14 21.91 -5.21
CA ASN A 79 -2.59 20.73 -5.94
C ASN A 79 -1.65 19.52 -5.72
N PRO A 80 -1.72 18.88 -4.53
CA PRO A 80 -0.82 17.78 -4.18
C PRO A 80 -1.09 16.52 -5.02
N VAL A 81 -2.34 16.32 -5.46
CA VAL A 81 -2.74 15.19 -6.30
C VAL A 81 -2.04 15.27 -7.65
N ASN A 82 -2.19 16.37 -8.38
CA ASN A 82 -1.56 16.50 -9.71
C ASN A 82 -0.04 16.40 -9.63
N ALA A 83 0.58 16.98 -8.60
CA ALA A 83 2.03 16.87 -8.40
C ALA A 83 2.48 15.40 -8.25
N ALA A 84 1.74 14.60 -7.47
CA ALA A 84 2.03 13.17 -7.30
C ALA A 84 1.83 12.38 -8.60
N ILE A 85 0.81 12.72 -9.41
CA ILE A 85 0.58 12.05 -10.70
C ILE A 85 1.66 12.43 -11.70
N ASP A 86 2.01 13.71 -11.82
CA ASP A 86 3.08 14.17 -12.70
C ASP A 86 4.40 13.48 -12.34
N GLU A 87 4.71 13.34 -11.04
CA GLU A 87 5.90 12.62 -10.59
C GLU A 87 5.80 11.11 -10.88
N ARG A 88 4.66 10.46 -10.62
CA ARG A 88 4.43 9.04 -10.99
C ARG A 88 4.71 8.80 -12.47
N LEU A 89 4.28 9.71 -13.34
CA LEU A 89 4.43 9.60 -14.79
C LEU A 89 5.87 9.84 -15.27
N ARG A 90 6.74 10.47 -14.48
CA ARG A 90 8.18 10.60 -14.78
C ARG A 90 8.95 9.29 -14.58
N HIS A 91 8.42 8.38 -13.76
CA HIS A 91 9.06 7.11 -13.41
C HIS A 91 8.22 5.90 -13.81
N PRO A 92 7.83 5.76 -15.10
CA PRO A 92 6.83 4.78 -15.52
C PRO A 92 7.26 3.33 -15.26
N GLU A 93 8.56 3.06 -15.32
CA GLU A 93 9.17 1.73 -15.16
C GLU A 93 9.19 1.21 -13.72
N ILE A 94 8.92 2.06 -12.72
CA ILE A 94 8.99 1.71 -11.31
C ILE A 94 7.56 1.59 -10.75
N PRO A 95 7.19 0.48 -10.08
CA PRO A 95 5.91 0.35 -9.41
C PRO A 95 5.72 1.46 -8.39
N ALA A 96 4.47 1.88 -8.17
CA ALA A 96 4.17 2.95 -7.23
C ALA A 96 3.12 2.52 -6.22
N ILE A 97 3.29 2.98 -4.98
CA ILE A 97 2.26 2.97 -3.94
C ILE A 97 1.91 4.41 -3.62
N VAL A 98 0.66 4.79 -3.80
CA VAL A 98 0.16 6.16 -3.62
C VAL A 98 -0.84 6.17 -2.48
N GLU A 99 -0.44 6.71 -1.34
CA GLU A 99 -1.30 6.94 -0.19
C GLU A 99 -2.09 8.24 -0.35
N PHE A 100 -3.40 8.16 -0.30
CA PHE A 100 -4.30 9.29 -0.28
C PHE A 100 -4.90 9.44 1.11
N GLY A 101 -4.69 10.61 1.71
CA GLY A 101 -5.29 10.98 2.98
C GLY A 101 -6.82 10.98 2.92
N ARG A 102 -7.44 10.97 4.10
CA ARG A 102 -8.88 10.77 4.30
C ARG A 102 -9.79 11.62 3.40
N MET A 103 -9.42 12.86 3.12
CA MET A 103 -10.25 13.78 2.34
C MET A 103 -10.19 13.51 0.83
N HIS A 104 -9.28 12.65 0.38
CA HIS A 104 -8.94 12.45 -1.02
C HIS A 104 -9.37 11.10 -1.59
N TRP A 105 -10.27 10.35 -0.94
CA TRP A 105 -10.74 9.06 -1.49
C TRP A 105 -11.40 9.19 -2.88
N ARG A 106 -12.07 10.32 -3.17
CA ARG A 106 -12.60 10.61 -4.51
C ARG A 106 -11.49 10.85 -5.53
N ASP A 107 -10.45 11.58 -5.11
CA ASP A 107 -9.28 11.82 -5.95
C ASP A 107 -8.54 10.52 -6.23
N ALA A 108 -8.41 9.64 -5.24
CA ALA A 108 -7.84 8.30 -5.39
C ALA A 108 -8.58 7.48 -6.47
N ILE A 109 -9.92 7.47 -6.45
CA ILE A 109 -10.73 6.81 -7.50
C ILE A 109 -10.51 7.46 -8.86
N ASN A 110 -10.56 8.79 -8.94
CA ASN A 110 -10.40 9.52 -10.20
C ASN A 110 -9.01 9.32 -10.81
N VAL A 111 -7.96 9.34 -9.98
CA VAL A 111 -6.58 9.02 -10.38
C VAL A 111 -6.51 7.60 -10.91
N GLY A 112 -7.07 6.63 -10.18
CA GLY A 112 -7.08 5.24 -10.63
C GLY A 112 -7.70 5.09 -12.01
N ARG A 113 -8.87 5.71 -12.23
CA ARG A 113 -9.55 5.69 -13.53
C ARG A 113 -8.74 6.38 -14.61
N HIS A 114 -8.06 7.47 -14.28
CA HIS A 114 -7.20 8.18 -15.22
C HIS A 114 -6.06 7.29 -15.70
N LEU A 115 -5.36 6.61 -14.77
CA LEU A 115 -4.25 5.71 -15.07
C LEU A 115 -4.69 4.41 -15.76
N GLN A 116 -5.88 3.90 -15.47
CA GLN A 116 -6.44 2.74 -16.20
C GLN A 116 -7.02 3.12 -17.56
N GLY A 117 -7.33 4.39 -17.78
CA GLY A 117 -7.96 4.86 -19.01
C GLY A 117 -7.09 4.65 -20.26
N PRO A 118 -7.67 4.79 -21.47
CA PRO A 118 -7.05 4.38 -22.74
C PRO A 118 -5.65 4.97 -22.99
N ARG A 119 -5.39 6.18 -22.49
CA ARG A 119 -4.10 6.86 -22.63
C ARG A 119 -2.96 6.09 -21.98
N PHE A 120 -3.18 5.53 -20.80
CA PHE A 120 -2.14 4.88 -20.01
C PHE A 120 -2.30 3.38 -19.97
N SER A 121 -3.54 2.87 -19.95
CA SER A 121 -3.86 1.44 -19.90
C SER A 121 -3.07 0.70 -18.82
N ALA A 122 -2.84 1.35 -17.67
CA ALA A 122 -2.04 0.79 -16.60
C ALA A 122 -2.88 -0.12 -15.71
N THR A 123 -2.23 -1.08 -15.05
CA THR A 123 -2.85 -1.84 -13.98
C THR A 123 -2.86 -0.98 -12.72
N VAL A 124 -4.05 -0.77 -12.17
CA VAL A 124 -4.25 -0.06 -10.91
C VAL A 124 -4.93 -0.98 -9.92
N TYR A 125 -4.35 -1.09 -8.74
CA TYR A 125 -4.94 -1.76 -7.58
C TYR A 125 -5.45 -0.69 -6.63
N PHE A 126 -6.75 -0.62 -6.43
CA PHE A 126 -7.35 0.29 -5.46
C PHE A 126 -7.50 -0.42 -4.12
N CYS A 127 -6.68 -0.04 -3.16
CA CYS A 127 -6.60 -0.61 -1.82
C CYS A 127 -7.31 0.32 -0.84
N PHE A 128 -8.44 -0.12 -0.27
CA PHE A 128 -9.16 0.66 0.73
C PHE A 128 -8.94 0.09 2.14
N LEU A 129 -8.49 0.93 3.08
CA LEU A 129 -8.45 0.53 4.50
C LEU A 129 -9.79 0.85 5.14
N ALA A 130 -10.58 -0.19 5.37
CA ALA A 130 -11.82 -0.12 6.12
C ALA A 130 -11.53 0.14 7.61
N SER A 131 -12.35 1.01 8.21
CA SER A 131 -12.46 1.21 9.66
C SER A 131 -13.52 0.28 10.27
N GLU A 132 -13.51 0.14 11.59
CA GLU A 132 -14.47 -0.69 12.34
C GLU A 132 -15.94 -0.34 12.04
N ASN A 133 -16.20 0.89 11.59
CA ASN A 133 -17.53 1.39 11.30
C ASN A 133 -17.99 1.13 9.86
N ASP A 134 -17.11 0.66 8.98
CA ASP A 134 -17.40 0.55 7.54
C ASP A 134 -18.13 -0.74 7.18
N GLN A 135 -19.30 -1.00 7.74
CA GLN A 135 -20.04 -2.27 7.61
C GLN A 135 -20.41 -2.66 6.16
N THR A 136 -20.50 -1.70 5.24
CA THR A 136 -20.98 -1.94 3.88
C THR A 136 -19.90 -1.83 2.80
N LEU A 137 -18.65 -1.49 3.17
CA LEU A 137 -17.55 -1.26 2.22
C LEU A 137 -17.96 -0.32 1.06
N GLN A 138 -18.64 0.78 1.40
CA GLN A 138 -19.22 1.69 0.41
C GLN A 138 -18.17 2.28 -0.56
N ILE A 139 -16.98 2.64 -0.08
CA ILE A 139 -15.94 3.24 -0.93
C ILE A 139 -15.40 2.22 -1.96
N PRO A 140 -15.06 0.97 -1.59
CA PRO A 140 -14.78 -0.09 -2.56
C PRO A 140 -15.87 -0.29 -3.61
N ASN A 141 -17.15 -0.28 -3.20
CA ASN A 141 -18.27 -0.39 -4.15
C ASN A 141 -18.30 0.78 -5.13
N LEU A 142 -18.15 2.02 -4.63
CA LEU A 142 -18.07 3.22 -5.48
C LEU A 142 -16.88 3.19 -6.44
N ALA A 143 -15.73 2.67 -6.00
CA ALA A 143 -14.55 2.51 -6.84
C ALA A 143 -14.80 1.52 -7.99
N SER A 144 -15.46 0.40 -7.68
CA SER A 144 -15.85 -0.62 -8.65
C SER A 144 -16.89 -0.09 -9.63
N ASP A 145 -17.94 0.59 -9.14
CA ASP A 145 -18.98 1.24 -9.96
C ASP A 145 -18.42 2.31 -10.89
N ALA A 146 -17.33 2.97 -10.47
CA ALA A 146 -16.63 3.95 -11.29
C ALA A 146 -15.72 3.29 -12.37
N GLY A 147 -15.62 1.96 -12.36
CA GLY A 147 -14.91 1.17 -13.37
C GLY A 147 -13.48 0.77 -12.98
N LEU A 148 -13.08 0.88 -11.71
CA LEU A 148 -11.83 0.27 -11.26
C LEU A 148 -11.99 -1.25 -11.18
N HIS A 149 -11.10 -1.98 -11.83
CA HIS A 149 -11.24 -3.45 -11.95
C HIS A 149 -10.65 -4.23 -10.78
N LYS A 150 -9.56 -3.74 -10.17
CA LYS A 150 -8.88 -4.42 -9.07
C LYS A 150 -9.05 -3.63 -7.79
N VAL A 151 -10.09 -3.96 -7.03
CA VAL A 151 -10.48 -3.25 -5.81
C VAL A 151 -10.36 -4.20 -4.63
N LEU A 152 -9.52 -3.84 -3.66
CA LEU A 152 -9.18 -4.64 -2.49
C LEU A 152 -9.56 -3.86 -1.22
N ALA A 153 -10.20 -4.54 -0.28
CA ALA A 153 -10.47 -3.97 1.04
C ALA A 153 -9.57 -4.62 2.09
N PHE A 154 -8.98 -3.79 2.94
CA PHE A 154 -8.09 -4.19 4.03
C PHE A 154 -8.66 -3.77 5.37
N GLY A 155 -8.47 -4.58 6.40
CA GLY A 155 -8.87 -4.25 7.76
C GLY A 155 -7.85 -3.33 8.42
N GLY A 156 -8.25 -2.12 8.79
CA GLY A 156 -7.41 -1.18 9.54
C GLY A 156 -6.99 -1.69 10.92
N TYR A 157 -6.13 -0.92 11.60
CA TYR A 157 -5.48 -1.30 12.88
C TYR A 157 -6.43 -1.86 13.94
N LYS A 158 -7.69 -1.38 14.01
CA LYS A 158 -8.71 -1.87 14.96
C LYS A 158 -9.49 -3.10 14.49
N ILE A 159 -9.54 -3.38 13.19
CA ILE A 159 -10.21 -4.54 12.59
C ILE A 159 -9.30 -5.78 12.57
N SER A 160 -8.00 -5.61 12.87
CA SER A 160 -6.99 -6.67 12.87
C SER A 160 -7.27 -7.88 13.79
N ARG A 161 -8.38 -7.86 14.56
CA ARG A 161 -8.78 -8.92 15.50
C ARG A 161 -9.99 -9.76 15.06
N GLU A 162 -10.69 -9.38 14.00
CA GLU A 162 -11.89 -10.09 13.54
C GLU A 162 -11.83 -10.37 12.04
N THR A 163 -12.04 -11.62 11.64
CA THR A 163 -12.17 -12.00 10.22
C THR A 163 -13.47 -11.42 9.70
N ARG A 164 -13.40 -10.69 8.59
CA ARG A 164 -14.57 -10.08 7.95
C ARG A 164 -14.57 -10.43 6.47
N ASP A 165 -15.72 -10.93 5.99
CA ASP A 165 -15.88 -11.32 4.60
C ASP A 165 -15.52 -10.17 3.64
N GLY A 166 -14.69 -10.49 2.64
CA GLY A 166 -14.22 -9.52 1.65
C GLY A 166 -13.21 -8.49 2.18
N VAL A 167 -12.66 -8.68 3.39
CA VAL A 167 -11.65 -7.78 3.97
C VAL A 167 -10.38 -8.56 4.34
N ILE A 168 -9.27 -8.19 3.72
CA ILE A 168 -7.95 -8.78 3.96
C ILE A 168 -7.39 -8.24 5.29
N LYS A 169 -6.99 -9.13 6.20
CA LYS A 169 -6.39 -8.74 7.48
C LYS A 169 -4.96 -8.23 7.26
N ILE A 170 -4.65 -7.06 7.78
CA ILE A 170 -3.27 -6.56 7.87
C ILE A 170 -2.61 -7.15 9.13
N PRO A 171 -1.48 -7.87 9.01
CA PRO A 171 -0.73 -8.40 10.15
C PRO A 171 -0.31 -7.30 11.14
N ILE A 172 -0.30 -7.61 12.43
CA ILE A 172 0.13 -6.64 13.45
C ILE A 172 1.65 -6.73 13.58
N ILE A 173 2.36 -5.65 13.23
CA ILE A 173 3.80 -5.56 13.46
C ILE A 173 4.07 -5.61 14.99
N PRO A 174 4.93 -6.50 15.49
CA PRO A 174 5.31 -6.54 16.90
C PRO A 174 5.87 -5.20 17.41
N SER A 175 5.62 -4.86 18.68
CA SER A 175 6.03 -3.57 19.27
C SER A 175 7.54 -3.29 19.15
N ASP A 176 8.36 -4.32 19.29
CA ASP A 176 9.82 -4.20 19.17
C ASP A 176 10.23 -3.80 17.75
N MET A 177 9.59 -4.40 16.74
CA MET A 177 9.79 -4.04 15.34
C MET A 177 9.23 -2.65 15.03
N GLN A 178 8.04 -2.31 15.53
CA GLN A 178 7.47 -0.97 15.36
C GLN A 178 8.44 0.11 15.87
N ARG A 179 9.05 -0.11 17.04
CA ARG A 179 10.04 0.83 17.60
C ARG A 179 11.21 1.04 16.65
N LEU A 180 11.78 -0.04 16.12
CA LEU A 180 12.89 0.00 15.16
C LEU A 180 12.51 0.72 13.86
N ILE A 181 11.32 0.44 13.32
CA ILE A 181 10.85 1.06 12.07
C ILE A 181 10.57 2.55 12.28
N TYR A 182 9.70 2.89 13.24
CA TYR A 182 9.17 4.25 13.36
C TYR A 182 10.09 5.23 14.10
N SER A 183 10.97 4.72 14.97
CA SER A 183 11.88 5.57 15.75
C SER A 183 13.29 5.55 15.18
N GLU A 184 13.80 4.37 14.85
CA GLU A 184 15.18 4.22 14.37
C GLU A 184 15.27 4.36 12.84
N GLY A 185 14.20 4.00 12.12
CA GLY A 185 14.12 4.13 10.66
C GLY A 185 14.65 2.91 9.93
N LEU A 186 14.49 1.71 10.51
CA LEU A 186 14.84 0.45 9.86
C LEU A 186 13.76 0.05 8.84
N SER A 187 14.15 -0.70 7.80
CA SER A 187 13.18 -1.39 6.94
C SER A 187 12.43 -2.48 7.72
N LEU A 188 11.29 -2.95 7.20
CA LEU A 188 10.55 -4.05 7.82
C LEU A 188 11.42 -5.31 7.93
N THR A 189 12.21 -5.60 6.90
CA THR A 189 13.15 -6.73 6.83
C THR A 189 14.27 -6.59 7.87
N ASP A 190 14.90 -5.42 7.98
CA ASP A 190 15.96 -5.19 8.95
C ASP A 190 15.45 -5.22 10.39
N ALA A 191 14.25 -4.68 10.63
CA ALA A 191 13.59 -4.75 11.92
C ALA A 191 13.27 -6.20 12.32
N ALA A 192 12.76 -7.01 11.39
CA ALA A 192 12.51 -8.44 11.61
C ALA A 192 13.81 -9.18 11.99
N ASN A 193 14.89 -8.95 11.24
CA ASN A 193 16.20 -9.54 11.51
C ASN A 193 16.74 -9.16 12.89
N ALA A 194 16.61 -7.88 13.27
CA ALA A 194 17.03 -7.37 14.57
C ALA A 194 16.20 -7.92 15.76
N THR A 195 15.02 -8.48 15.50
CA THR A 195 14.13 -9.11 16.50
C THR A 195 14.03 -10.63 16.36
N SER A 196 14.99 -11.26 15.66
CA SER A 196 14.96 -12.68 15.30
C SER A 196 14.88 -13.66 16.49
N ASP A 197 15.23 -13.22 17.69
CA ASP A 197 15.17 -14.00 18.93
C ASP A 197 13.77 -13.99 19.59
N LYS A 198 12.81 -13.19 19.09
CA LYS A 198 11.50 -13.00 19.73
C LYS A 198 10.45 -13.97 19.20
N PHE A 199 9.69 -14.61 20.10
CA PHE A 199 8.54 -15.45 19.73
C PHE A 199 7.48 -14.70 18.92
N SER A 200 7.25 -13.41 19.23
CA SER A 200 6.32 -12.55 18.51
C SER A 200 6.66 -12.38 17.03
N LEU A 201 7.93 -12.57 16.64
CA LEU A 201 8.34 -12.53 15.24
C LEU A 201 7.81 -13.76 14.48
N GLY A 202 7.87 -14.96 15.06
CA GLY A 202 7.38 -16.18 14.39
C GLY A 202 5.91 -16.08 14.02
N VAL A 203 5.08 -15.61 14.96
CA VAL A 203 3.65 -15.35 14.72
C VAL A 203 3.44 -14.30 13.62
N PHE A 204 4.22 -13.22 13.65
CA PHE A 204 4.16 -12.18 12.63
C PHE A 204 4.52 -12.71 11.24
N LEU A 205 5.59 -13.51 11.12
CA LEU A 205 6.04 -14.04 9.83
C LEU A 205 5.00 -14.98 9.20
N ASP A 206 4.35 -15.81 10.01
CA ASP A 206 3.26 -16.68 9.54
C ASP A 206 2.06 -15.86 9.05
N GLU A 207 1.63 -14.86 9.83
CA GLU A 207 0.55 -13.94 9.42
C GLU A 207 0.94 -13.13 8.18
N PHE A 208 2.19 -12.68 8.09
CA PHE A 208 2.72 -11.90 6.98
C PHE A 208 2.78 -12.70 5.69
N LYS A 209 3.20 -13.96 5.76
CA LYS A 209 3.15 -14.88 4.62
C LYS A 209 1.72 -15.12 4.16
N GLN A 210 0.79 -15.35 5.09
CA GLN A 210 -0.62 -15.52 4.75
C GLN A 210 -1.20 -14.27 4.09
N PHE A 211 -0.90 -13.08 4.63
CA PHE A 211 -1.27 -11.81 4.01
C PHE A 211 -0.79 -11.70 2.56
N GLY A 212 0.48 -12.06 2.29
CA GLY A 212 1.00 -12.08 0.93
C GLY A 212 0.24 -13.03 0.01
N LEU A 213 -0.10 -14.23 0.48
CA LEU A 213 -0.88 -15.21 -0.29
C LEU A 213 -2.30 -14.71 -0.58
N ASP A 214 -2.97 -14.14 0.42
CA ASP A 214 -4.33 -13.60 0.28
C ASP A 214 -4.37 -12.45 -0.73
N VAL A 215 -3.42 -11.51 -0.62
CA VAL A 215 -3.32 -10.41 -1.59
C VAL A 215 -3.04 -10.97 -2.98
N ASN A 216 -2.03 -11.81 -3.14
CA ASN A 216 -1.65 -12.34 -4.45
C ASN A 216 -2.77 -13.13 -5.13
N TRP A 217 -3.56 -13.89 -4.35
CA TRP A 217 -4.77 -14.55 -4.83
C TRP A 217 -5.74 -13.54 -5.46
N GLU A 218 -6.06 -12.46 -4.75
CA GLU A 218 -6.95 -11.40 -5.26
C GLU A 218 -6.33 -10.60 -6.43
N LEU A 219 -5.00 -10.56 -6.57
CA LEU A 219 -4.37 -9.91 -7.74
C LEU A 219 -4.45 -10.76 -9.01
N THR A 220 -4.59 -12.08 -8.88
CA THR A 220 -4.40 -13.07 -9.96
C THR A 220 -5.63 -13.90 -10.33
N GLY A 221 -6.61 -14.05 -9.42
CA GLY A 221 -7.90 -14.70 -9.65
C GLY A 221 -8.89 -13.83 -10.41
#